data_AF-A0A2N9M4N1-F1
#
_entry.id   AF-A0A2N9M4N1-F1
#
_cell.length_a   1.000
_cell.length_b   1.000
_cell.length_c   1.000
_cell.angle_alpha   90.00
_cell.angle_beta   90.00
_cell.angle_gamma   90.00
#
_symmetry.space_group_name_H-M   'P 1'
#
loop_
_entity.id
_entity.type
_entity.pdbx_description
1 polymer ?
#
loop_
_entity_poly.entity_id
_entity_poly.type
_entity_poly.pdbx_seq_one_letter_code
_entity_poly.pdbx_strand_id
1 'polypeptide(L)'
;MTNFTGFNEAQIDILTADMEAARQIAAASTRIRPETSTLLNEAFGIDAAAPDPNQVSQVRSVYAGFAGRMAMTTLVFYPGIGDAYDPEFDSFPDRTRPNTILVRTSYFFKAPLDRALTLLHHYVHLRFPRNPGGGHPGGSVPAFARGSMRIGFDDASRNPYCYEYFARFQRLI
;
A
#
# COMPACT_ATOMS: atom_id res chain seq x y z
N MET A 1 -2.06 -2.31 19.14
CA MET A 1 -2.08 -0.85 18.93
C MET A 1 -0.76 -0.52 18.26
N THR A 2 -0.77 0.21 17.14
CA THR A 2 0.44 0.61 16.42
C THR A 2 1.33 1.45 17.33
N ASN A 3 2.64 1.21 17.30
CA ASN A 3 3.60 1.95 18.12
C ASN A 3 4.24 3.08 17.31
N PHE A 4 4.38 4.27 17.90
CA PHE A 4 5.01 5.44 17.27
C PHE A 4 6.27 5.81 18.05
N THR A 5 7.41 5.94 17.38
CA THR A 5 8.70 6.25 18.02
C THR A 5 9.36 7.45 17.34
N GLY A 6 9.77 8.45 18.12
CA GLY A 6 10.54 9.61 17.64
C GLY A 6 9.73 10.70 16.94
N PHE A 7 8.40 10.64 16.98
CA PHE A 7 7.50 11.67 16.46
C PHE A 7 7.06 12.65 17.55
N ASN A 8 6.73 13.88 17.17
CA ASN A 8 6.02 14.81 18.05
C ASN A 8 4.50 14.55 18.05
N GLU A 9 3.76 15.22 18.95
CA GLU A 9 2.30 15.01 19.11
C GLU A 9 1.53 15.27 17.81
N ALA A 10 1.79 16.38 17.11
CA ALA A 10 1.10 16.71 15.87
C ALA A 10 1.33 15.64 14.77
N GLN A 11 2.54 15.08 14.69
CA GLN A 11 2.85 13.98 13.77
C GLN A 11 2.13 12.69 14.18
N ILE A 12 2.04 12.38 15.47
CA ILE A 12 1.31 11.22 15.98
C ILE A 12 -0.19 11.32 15.65
N ASP A 13 -0.79 12.50 15.80
CA ASP A 13 -2.19 12.74 15.45
C ASP A 13 -2.44 12.50 13.95
N ILE A 14 -1.56 13.04 13.09
CA ILE A 14 -1.62 12.81 11.63
C ILE A 14 -1.50 11.33 11.31
N LEU A 15 -0.50 10.64 11.87
CA LEU A 15 -0.28 9.22 11.61
C LEU A 15 -1.42 8.34 12.11
N THR A 16 -2.05 8.71 13.24
CA THR A 16 -3.23 8.03 13.76
C THR A 16 -4.41 8.18 12.82
N ALA A 17 -4.66 9.39 12.32
CA ALA A 17 -5.71 9.64 11.33
C ALA A 17 -5.43 8.91 10.00
N ASP A 18 -4.19 8.93 9.52
CA ASP A 18 -3.79 8.24 8.29
C ASP A 18 -3.94 6.71 8.43
N MET A 19 -3.59 6.14 9.58
CA MET A 19 -3.77 4.71 9.90
C MET A 19 -5.25 4.30 9.88
N GLU A 20 -6.12 5.12 10.46
CA GLU A 20 -7.57 4.88 10.45
C GLU A 20 -8.14 5.00 9.03
N ALA A 21 -7.73 6.02 8.27
CA ALA A 21 -8.12 6.18 6.88
C ALA A 21 -7.67 4.98 6.02
N ALA A 22 -6.42 4.51 6.20
CA ALA A 22 -5.90 3.33 5.51
C ALA A 22 -6.68 2.06 5.87
N ARG A 23 -7.07 1.90 7.15
CA ARG A 23 -7.92 0.79 7.61
C ARG A 23 -9.29 0.81 6.92
N GLN A 24 -9.92 1.97 6.82
CA GLN A 24 -11.20 2.13 6.14
C GLN A 24 -11.09 1.84 4.64
N ILE A 25 -10.02 2.32 4.00
CA ILE A 25 -9.71 2.03 2.58
C ILE A 25 -9.56 0.53 2.39
N ALA A 26 -8.71 -0.14 3.18
CA ALA A 26 -8.50 -1.57 3.08
C ALA A 26 -9.81 -2.35 3.29
N ALA A 27 -10.62 -1.98 4.28
CA ALA A 27 -11.92 -2.60 4.52
C ALA A 27 -12.88 -2.43 3.33
N ALA A 28 -12.94 -1.25 2.71
CA ALA A 28 -13.72 -1.02 1.50
C ALA A 28 -13.20 -1.87 0.32
N SER A 29 -11.88 -2.01 0.18
CA SER A 29 -11.26 -2.80 -0.88
C SER A 29 -11.41 -4.31 -0.73
N THR A 30 -11.86 -4.81 0.42
CA THR A 30 -12.32 -6.21 0.52
C THR A 30 -13.61 -6.47 -0.25
N ARG A 31 -14.44 -5.43 -0.46
CA ARG A 31 -15.72 -5.49 -1.17
C ARG A 31 -15.49 -5.35 -2.67
N ILE A 32 -14.81 -6.33 -3.24
CA ILE A 32 -14.60 -6.43 -4.68
C ILE A 32 -15.95 -6.78 -5.32
N ARG A 33 -16.48 -5.86 -6.14
CA ARG A 33 -17.78 -5.96 -6.81
C ARG A 33 -17.60 -6.19 -8.32
N PRO A 34 -18.60 -6.69 -9.05
CA PRO A 34 -18.50 -6.90 -10.50
C PRO A 34 -18.06 -5.66 -11.28
N GLU A 35 -18.44 -4.46 -10.86
CA GLU A 35 -18.10 -3.19 -11.52
C GLU A 35 -16.60 -2.85 -11.43
N THR A 36 -15.86 -3.54 -10.55
CA THR A 36 -14.41 -3.37 -10.40
C THR A 36 -13.59 -4.27 -11.33
N SER A 37 -14.21 -5.07 -12.20
CA SER A 37 -13.52 -6.05 -13.05
C SER A 37 -12.46 -5.42 -13.96
N THR A 38 -12.76 -4.27 -14.58
CA THR A 38 -11.76 -3.50 -15.34
C THR A 38 -10.60 -3.07 -14.46
N LEU A 39 -10.87 -2.66 -13.22
CA LEU A 39 -9.84 -2.21 -12.29
C LEU A 39 -8.99 -3.38 -11.77
N LEU A 40 -9.56 -4.56 -11.58
CA LEU A 40 -8.82 -5.78 -11.27
C LEU A 40 -7.88 -6.17 -12.41
N ASN A 41 -8.31 -6.00 -13.66
CA ASN A 41 -7.45 -6.22 -14.82
C ASN A 41 -6.32 -5.19 -14.89
N GLU A 42 -6.64 -3.90 -14.72
CA GLU A 42 -5.65 -2.83 -14.72
C GLU A 42 -4.59 -3.03 -13.62
N ALA A 43 -5.02 -3.33 -12.39
CA ALA A 43 -4.13 -3.42 -11.24
C ALA A 43 -3.39 -4.76 -11.15
N PHE A 44 -4.09 -5.88 -11.39
CA PHE A 44 -3.61 -7.22 -11.07
C PHE A 44 -3.50 -8.16 -12.28
N GLY A 45 -3.89 -7.72 -13.47
CA GLY A 45 -3.89 -8.57 -14.66
C GLY A 45 -4.93 -9.70 -14.62
N ILE A 46 -5.92 -9.62 -13.72
CA ILE A 46 -7.03 -10.57 -13.66
C ILE A 46 -7.95 -10.31 -14.87
N ASP A 47 -8.37 -11.35 -15.60
CA ASP A 47 -9.26 -11.16 -16.76
C ASP A 47 -10.57 -10.46 -16.35
N ALA A 48 -10.90 -9.33 -16.99
CA ALA A 48 -12.10 -8.58 -16.70
C ALA A 48 -13.38 -9.26 -17.21
N ALA A 49 -13.28 -10.06 -18.29
CA ALA A 49 -14.42 -10.75 -18.87
C ALA A 49 -14.81 -12.01 -18.09
N ALA A 50 -13.80 -12.69 -17.53
CA ALA A 50 -13.98 -13.87 -16.70
C ALA A 50 -13.00 -13.86 -15.50
N PRO A 51 -13.24 -13.03 -14.47
CA PRO A 51 -12.35 -12.95 -13.32
C PRO A 51 -12.25 -14.28 -12.58
N ASP A 52 -11.05 -14.82 -12.42
CA ASP A 52 -10.81 -16.03 -11.62
C ASP A 52 -11.17 -15.77 -10.15
N PRO A 53 -12.16 -16.47 -9.57
CA PRO A 53 -12.55 -16.30 -8.17
C PRO A 53 -11.42 -16.53 -7.18
N ASN A 54 -10.46 -17.40 -7.49
CA ASN A 54 -9.32 -17.68 -6.62
C ASN A 54 -8.36 -16.48 -6.58
N GLN A 55 -8.05 -15.88 -7.73
CA GLN A 55 -7.20 -14.69 -7.82
C GLN A 55 -7.85 -13.50 -7.09
N VAL A 56 -9.16 -13.30 -7.30
CA VAL A 56 -9.93 -12.27 -6.60
C VAL A 56 -9.92 -12.49 -5.08
N SER A 57 -10.09 -13.74 -4.64
CA SER A 57 -10.04 -14.11 -3.22
C SER A 57 -8.67 -13.81 -2.60
N GLN A 58 -7.58 -14.07 -3.33
CA GLN A 58 -6.23 -13.75 -2.86
C GLN A 58 -6.04 -12.24 -2.66
N VAL A 59 -6.44 -11.41 -3.63
CA VAL A 59 -6.41 -9.95 -3.50
C VAL A 59 -7.22 -9.48 -2.29
N ARG A 60 -8.44 -9.99 -2.13
CA ARG A 60 -9.31 -9.70 -0.98
C ARG A 60 -8.63 -10.05 0.34
N SER A 61 -7.96 -11.20 0.42
CA SER A 61 -7.27 -11.68 1.62
C SER A 61 -6.11 -10.77 2.06
N VAL A 62 -5.48 -10.09 1.11
CA VAL A 62 -4.43 -9.10 1.40
C VAL A 62 -5.06 -7.90 2.07
N TYR A 63 -6.09 -7.28 1.50
CA TYR A 63 -6.77 -6.15 2.16
C TYR A 63 -7.34 -6.51 3.54
N ALA A 64 -7.94 -7.70 3.68
CA ALA A 64 -8.52 -8.15 4.94
C ALA A 64 -7.48 -8.28 6.08
N GLY A 65 -6.22 -8.57 5.75
CA GLY A 65 -5.13 -8.70 6.72
C GLY A 65 -4.54 -7.37 7.22
N PHE A 66 -4.88 -6.24 6.60
CA PHE A 66 -4.27 -4.93 6.88
C PHE A 66 -4.35 -4.57 8.36
N ALA A 67 -5.56 -4.58 8.93
CA ALA A 67 -5.79 -4.14 10.31
C ALA A 67 -4.99 -4.97 11.33
N GLY A 68 -4.97 -6.29 11.16
CA GLY A 68 -4.25 -7.20 12.06
C GLY A 68 -2.74 -6.99 11.99
N ARG A 69 -2.17 -6.87 10.79
CA ARG A 69 -0.73 -6.68 10.62
C ARG A 69 -0.27 -5.30 11.09
N MET A 70 -1.00 -4.25 10.73
CA MET A 70 -0.61 -2.88 11.08
C MET A 70 -0.78 -2.55 12.56
N ALA A 71 -1.66 -3.27 13.28
CA ALA A 71 -1.77 -3.16 14.73
C ALA A 71 -0.53 -3.65 15.49
N MET A 72 0.35 -4.42 14.84
CA MET A 72 1.64 -4.90 15.35
C MET A 72 2.84 -4.13 14.77
N THR A 73 2.58 -3.15 13.90
CA THR A 73 3.64 -2.40 13.22
C THR A 73 4.12 -1.25 14.10
N THR A 74 5.42 -0.98 14.04
CA THR A 74 6.05 0.19 14.65
C THR A 74 6.40 1.19 13.56
N LEU A 75 5.90 2.41 13.67
CA LEU A 75 6.37 3.54 12.87
C LEU A 75 7.48 4.23 13.65
N VAL A 76 8.61 4.51 12.98
CA VAL A 76 9.76 5.18 13.59
C VAL A 76 10.11 6.39 12.74
N PHE A 77 10.27 7.54 13.38
CA PHE A 77 10.74 8.74 12.72
C PHE A 77 12.17 8.52 12.20
N TYR A 78 12.38 8.78 10.92
CA TYR A 78 13.68 8.71 10.26
C TYR A 78 14.06 10.11 9.80
N PRO A 79 15.11 10.72 10.39
CA PRO A 79 15.42 12.12 10.14
C PRO A 79 15.80 12.40 8.68
N GLY A 80 15.47 13.61 8.23
CA GLY A 80 15.78 14.11 6.89
C GLY A 80 14.57 14.16 5.95
N ILE A 81 14.81 14.75 4.79
CA ILE A 81 13.88 14.79 3.65
C ILE A 81 14.46 13.82 2.62
N GLY A 82 13.67 12.88 2.11
CA GLY A 82 14.16 11.97 1.07
C GLY A 82 14.33 12.69 -0.28
N ASP A 83 15.03 12.04 -1.20
CA ASP A 83 15.09 12.47 -2.60
C ASP A 83 13.82 12.02 -3.33
N ALA A 84 13.12 12.92 -4.01
CA ALA A 84 11.89 12.61 -4.75
C ALA A 84 12.11 11.60 -5.88
N TYR A 85 13.38 11.41 -6.29
CA TYR A 85 13.78 10.38 -7.26
C TYR A 85 14.06 9.01 -6.62
N ASP A 86 14.09 8.91 -5.29
CA ASP A 86 14.32 7.66 -4.55
C ASP A 86 12.98 6.95 -4.23
N PRO A 87 12.84 5.64 -4.50
CA PRO A 87 11.72 4.84 -4.01
C PRO A 87 11.46 4.93 -2.50
N GLU A 88 12.49 5.25 -1.69
CA GLU A 88 12.43 5.42 -0.23
C GLU A 88 12.26 6.91 0.17
N PHE A 89 11.72 7.74 -0.73
CA PHE A 89 11.54 9.20 -0.60
C PHE A 89 10.85 9.64 0.69
N ASP A 90 9.72 9.04 1.05
CA ASP A 90 8.88 9.52 2.15
C ASP A 90 8.84 8.57 3.33
N SER A 91 8.91 7.27 3.06
CA SER A 91 8.81 6.22 4.06
C SER A 91 9.15 4.88 3.41
N PHE A 92 9.65 3.94 4.21
CA PHE A 92 10.08 2.65 3.72
C PHE A 92 10.11 1.60 4.85
N PRO A 93 9.88 0.32 4.53
CA PRO A 93 10.03 -0.76 5.51
C PRO A 93 11.48 -0.91 5.94
N ASP A 94 11.72 -1.08 7.23
CA ASP A 94 13.06 -1.37 7.75
C ASP A 94 13.46 -2.82 7.38
N ARG A 95 14.61 -2.97 6.71
CA ARG A 95 15.10 -4.28 6.26
C ARG A 95 15.73 -5.11 7.39
N THR A 96 16.03 -4.49 8.51
CA THR A 96 16.71 -5.10 9.66
C THR A 96 15.74 -5.43 10.80
N ARG A 97 14.65 -4.65 10.94
CA ARG A 97 13.65 -4.82 11.99
C ARG A 97 12.30 -5.25 11.41
N PRO A 98 11.78 -6.43 11.78
CA PRO A 98 10.48 -6.86 11.29
C PRO A 98 9.38 -5.91 11.78
N ASN A 99 8.32 -5.77 10.98
CA ASN A 99 7.15 -4.94 11.30
C ASN A 99 7.49 -3.48 11.62
N THR A 100 8.57 -2.94 11.04
CA THR A 100 8.98 -1.56 11.27
C THR A 100 8.92 -0.78 9.96
N ILE A 101 8.34 0.41 10.00
CA ILE A 101 8.35 1.36 8.89
C ILE A 101 9.06 2.62 9.37
N LEU A 102 10.05 3.05 8.59
CA LEU A 102 10.77 4.30 8.77
C LEU A 102 10.02 5.40 8.03
N VAL A 103 9.70 6.50 8.70
CA VAL A 103 8.90 7.61 8.14
C VAL A 103 9.72 8.90 8.20
N ARG A 104 9.91 9.54 7.05
CA ARG A 104 10.65 10.80 6.89
C ARG A 104 9.72 12.00 7.00
N THR A 105 10.30 13.20 7.09
CA THR A 105 9.53 14.46 7.07
C THR A 105 8.73 14.63 5.76
N SER A 106 9.27 14.15 4.64
CA SER A 106 8.62 14.20 3.30
C SER A 106 7.26 13.51 3.25
N TYR A 107 7.00 12.49 4.10
CA TYR A 107 5.69 11.85 4.21
C TYR A 107 4.58 12.84 4.54
N PHE A 108 4.85 13.78 5.45
CA PHE A 108 3.86 14.74 5.92
C PHE A 108 3.53 15.84 4.89
N PHE A 109 4.30 15.95 3.80
CA PHE A 109 4.04 16.88 2.70
C PHE A 109 3.00 16.36 1.70
N LYS A 110 2.69 15.06 1.75
CA LYS A 110 1.71 14.42 0.87
C LYS A 110 0.29 14.76 1.31
N ALA A 111 -0.65 14.71 0.37
CA ALA A 111 -2.08 14.85 0.69
C ALA A 111 -2.56 13.69 1.60
N PRO A 112 -3.59 13.88 2.43
CA PRO A 112 -4.05 12.86 3.38
C PRO A 112 -4.38 11.51 2.74
N LEU A 113 -5.02 11.50 1.57
CA LEU A 113 -5.31 10.26 0.85
C LEU A 113 -4.03 9.51 0.46
N ASP A 114 -3.03 10.23 -0.04
CA ASP A 114 -1.79 9.63 -0.50
C ASP A 114 -1.00 9.04 0.67
N ARG A 115 -1.01 9.69 1.83
CA ARG A 115 -0.41 9.17 3.07
C ARG A 115 -1.05 7.85 3.51
N ALA A 116 -2.38 7.81 3.56
CA ALA A 116 -3.11 6.59 3.90
C ALA A 116 -2.84 5.44 2.90
N LEU A 117 -2.77 5.77 1.60
CA LEU A 117 -2.41 4.82 0.55
C LEU A 117 -0.96 4.33 0.67
N THR A 118 -0.02 5.19 1.06
CA THR A 118 1.37 4.81 1.36
C THR A 118 1.45 3.83 2.55
N LEU A 119 0.62 3.96 3.57
CA LEU A 119 0.56 2.97 4.66
C LEU A 119 0.05 1.60 4.16
N LEU A 120 -0.91 1.61 3.24
CA LEU A 120 -1.40 0.39 2.59
C LEU A 120 -0.33 -0.27 1.71
N HIS A 121 0.45 0.55 0.98
CA HIS A 121 1.62 0.11 0.24
C HIS A 121 2.64 -0.59 1.15
N HIS A 122 3.03 0.04 2.26
CA HIS A 122 4.00 -0.55 3.19
C HIS A 122 3.51 -1.81 3.86
N TYR A 123 2.21 -1.90 4.17
CA TYR A 123 1.63 -3.15 4.65
C TYR A 123 1.90 -4.33 3.72
N VAL A 124 1.81 -4.13 2.40
CA VAL A 124 2.06 -5.19 1.41
C VAL A 124 3.52 -5.62 1.44
N HIS A 125 4.48 -4.68 1.56
CA HIS A 125 5.88 -5.05 1.80
C HIS A 125 6.05 -5.87 3.08
N LEU A 126 5.41 -5.47 4.18
CA LEU A 126 5.50 -6.20 5.45
C LEU A 126 4.87 -7.60 5.36
N ARG A 127 3.83 -7.79 4.53
CA ARG A 127 3.20 -9.08 4.28
C ARG A 127 4.08 -9.99 3.42
N PHE A 128 4.78 -9.42 2.44
CA PHE A 128 5.63 -10.14 1.49
C PHE A 128 7.10 -9.67 1.59
N PRO A 129 7.79 -9.91 2.73
CA PRO A 129 9.11 -9.32 3.00
C PRO A 129 10.24 -9.88 2.11
N ARG A 130 10.00 -10.96 1.37
CA ARG A 130 10.97 -11.61 0.47
C ARG A 130 10.59 -11.45 -1.00
N ASN A 131 9.75 -10.47 -1.33
CA ASN A 131 9.31 -10.32 -2.71
C ASN A 131 10.48 -9.84 -3.60
N PRO A 132 10.73 -10.47 -4.77
CA PRO A 132 11.78 -10.05 -5.69
C PRO A 132 11.64 -8.57 -6.08
N GLY A 133 12.76 -7.88 -6.30
CA GLY A 133 12.75 -6.44 -6.63
C GLY A 133 12.17 -5.56 -5.52
N GLY A 134 12.18 -6.02 -4.27
CA GLY A 134 11.60 -5.32 -3.13
C GLY A 134 10.08 -5.24 -3.17
N GLY A 135 9.40 -5.97 -4.05
CA GLY A 135 7.97 -5.80 -4.30
C GLY A 135 7.65 -5.05 -5.59
N HIS A 136 8.66 -4.58 -6.33
CA HIS A 136 8.48 -3.82 -7.57
C HIS A 136 9.00 -4.56 -8.81
N PRO A 137 8.58 -5.81 -9.10
CA PRO A 137 8.92 -6.46 -10.36
C PRO A 137 8.37 -5.60 -11.52
N GLY A 138 9.26 -5.03 -12.34
CA GLY A 138 8.93 -4.08 -13.41
C GLY A 138 9.34 -2.62 -13.16
N GLY A 139 9.91 -2.29 -11.99
CA GLY A 139 10.42 -0.96 -11.64
C GLY A 139 9.44 -0.12 -10.81
N SER A 140 9.91 1.06 -10.37
CA SER A 140 9.07 2.09 -9.77
C SER A 140 8.07 2.57 -10.82
N VAL A 141 6.76 2.43 -10.59
CA VAL A 141 5.76 3.01 -11.51
C VAL A 141 5.69 4.51 -11.23
N PRO A 142 6.32 5.37 -12.07
CA PRO A 142 6.37 6.79 -11.81
C PRO A 142 5.03 7.36 -12.28
N ALA A 143 4.22 7.82 -11.33
CA ALA A 143 2.89 8.39 -11.50
C ALA A 143 1.75 7.38 -11.78
N PHE A 144 0.83 7.30 -10.82
CA PHE A 144 -0.47 6.61 -10.93
C PHE A 144 -1.43 7.35 -11.88
N ALA A 145 -1.08 7.44 -13.16
CA ALA A 145 -2.07 7.73 -14.19
C ALA A 145 -2.95 6.48 -14.38
N ARG A 146 -4.26 6.67 -14.59
CA ARG A 146 -5.18 5.55 -14.83
C ARG A 146 -4.76 4.78 -16.08
N GLY A 147 -4.63 3.46 -15.96
CA GLY A 147 -4.18 2.55 -17.02
C GLY A 147 -3.76 1.19 -16.45
N SER A 148 -3.42 0.24 -17.32
CA SER A 148 -2.90 -1.06 -16.89
C SER A 148 -1.49 -0.96 -16.32
N MET A 149 -1.27 -1.60 -15.17
CA MET A 149 0.06 -1.79 -14.56
C MET A 149 0.96 -2.70 -15.41
N ARG A 150 0.38 -3.47 -16.35
CA ARG A 150 1.08 -4.40 -17.27
C ARG A 150 1.94 -5.46 -16.56
N ILE A 151 1.50 -5.91 -15.38
CA ILE A 151 2.15 -6.95 -14.58
C ILE A 151 1.22 -8.17 -14.54
N GLY A 152 1.78 -9.37 -14.72
CA GLY A 152 1.03 -10.62 -14.58
C GLY A 152 0.62 -10.88 -13.13
N PHE A 153 -0.47 -11.63 -12.92
CA PHE A 153 -1.06 -11.81 -11.59
C PHE A 153 -0.08 -12.32 -10.52
N ASP A 154 0.80 -13.25 -10.86
CA ASP A 154 1.75 -13.85 -9.89
C ASP A 154 2.69 -12.80 -9.28
N ASP A 155 3.05 -11.78 -10.04
CA ASP A 155 3.87 -10.66 -9.57
C ASP A 155 3.00 -9.55 -8.98
N ALA A 156 1.86 -9.25 -9.60
CA ALA A 156 0.96 -8.19 -9.17
C ALA A 156 0.31 -8.49 -7.80
N SER A 157 0.01 -9.75 -7.50
CA SER A 157 -0.55 -10.22 -6.22
C SER A 157 0.36 -9.98 -5.01
N ARG A 158 1.61 -9.56 -5.24
CA ARG A 158 2.58 -9.24 -4.19
C ARG A 158 3.18 -7.84 -4.36
N ASN A 159 2.75 -7.08 -5.38
CA ASN A 159 3.27 -5.75 -5.68
C ASN A 159 2.46 -4.67 -4.94
N PRO A 160 3.08 -3.86 -4.06
CA PRO A 160 2.39 -2.87 -3.26
C PRO A 160 1.72 -1.77 -4.09
N TYR A 161 2.27 -1.42 -5.25
CA TYR A 161 1.67 -0.44 -6.15
C TYR A 161 0.35 -0.93 -6.76
N CYS A 162 0.19 -2.23 -7.00
CA CYS A 162 -1.07 -2.79 -7.50
C CYS A 162 -2.21 -2.59 -6.47
N TYR A 163 -1.90 -2.80 -5.18
CA TYR A 163 -2.84 -2.57 -4.09
C TYR A 163 -3.12 -1.08 -3.86
N GLU A 164 -2.11 -0.22 -3.98
CA GLU A 164 -2.30 1.22 -3.92
C GLU A 164 -3.20 1.72 -5.08
N TYR A 165 -2.89 1.28 -6.31
CA TYR A 165 -3.63 1.64 -7.53
C TYR A 165 -5.10 1.23 -7.40
N PHE A 166 -5.36 -0.04 -7.08
CA PHE A 166 -6.72 -0.55 -6.95
C PHE A 166 -7.49 0.21 -5.86
N ALA A 167 -6.89 0.42 -4.69
CA ALA A 167 -7.53 1.15 -3.60
C ALA A 167 -7.83 2.62 -3.94
N ARG A 168 -6.94 3.29 -4.68
CA ARG A 168 -7.14 4.68 -5.12
C ARG A 168 -8.34 4.79 -6.06
N PHE A 169 -8.37 3.97 -7.11
CA PHE A 169 -9.35 4.12 -8.19
C PHE A 169 -10.69 3.43 -7.92
N GLN A 170 -10.74 2.42 -7.04
CA GLN A 170 -12.00 1.78 -6.64
C GLN A 170 -12.97 2.80 -6.02
N ARG A 171 -12.45 3.82 -5.33
CA ARG A 171 -13.24 4.87 -4.69
C ARG A 171 -13.97 5.78 -5.67
N LEU A 172 -13.65 5.69 -6.96
CA LEU A 172 -14.28 6.47 -8.03
C LEU A 172 -15.38 5.67 -8.77
N ILE A 173 -15.67 4.45 -8.31
CA ILE A 173 -16.67 3.52 -8.86
C ILE A 173 -17.80 3.32 -7.84
#